data_AF-A0A452YJA4-F1
#
_entry.id   AF-A0A452YJA4-F1
#
_cell.length_a   1.000
_cell.length_b   1.000
_cell.length_c   1.000
_cell.angle_alpha   90.00
_cell.angle_beta   90.00
_cell.angle_gamma   90.00
#
_symmetry.space_group_name_H-M   'P 1'
#
loop_
_entity.id
_entity.type
_entity.pdbx_description
1 polymer ?
#
loop_
_entity_poly.entity_id
_entity_poly.type
_entity_poly.pdbx_seq_one_letter_code
_entity_poly.pdbx_strand_id
1 'polypeptide(L)'
;MFKSARWRGAGKAKAVFKLQFHATQVPELGWESMTVVVTPQDVGRPTARTERAEVADGACRWPAPIFEATKLPSAKAAAGDKIYQFLVYETGSAKAALLGEATVNMAEYAEAFKPSAVTLPLKGSPAPGALLHV
;
A
#
# COMPACT_ATOMS: atom_id res chain seq x y z
N MET A 1 -4.85 -48.65 12.00
CA MET A 1 -3.70 -47.82 12.45
C MET A 1 -3.32 -46.87 11.32
N PHE A 2 -3.79 -45.61 11.37
CA PHE A 2 -3.42 -44.60 10.40
C PHE A 2 -2.13 -43.93 10.85
N LYS A 3 -1.04 -44.10 10.10
CA LYS A 3 0.21 -43.39 10.34
C LYS A 3 -0.02 -41.94 9.95
N SER A 4 -0.04 -41.04 10.93
CA SER A 4 -0.03 -39.61 10.70
C SER A 4 1.25 -39.25 9.95
N ALA A 5 1.09 -38.74 8.73
CA ALA A 5 2.20 -38.15 7.99
C ALA A 5 2.72 -36.97 8.82
N ARG A 6 3.96 -37.10 9.30
CA ARG A 6 4.71 -35.99 9.91
C ARG A 6 4.68 -34.83 8.91
N TRP A 7 4.00 -33.75 9.28
CA TRP A 7 3.93 -32.50 8.54
C TRP A 7 5.35 -31.91 8.40
N ARG A 8 6.06 -32.30 7.34
CA ARG A 8 7.31 -31.65 6.94
C ARG A 8 6.95 -30.43 6.09
N GLY A 9 7.16 -29.26 6.65
CA GLY A 9 7.17 -27.99 5.92
C GLY A 9 6.32 -26.91 6.58
N ALA A 10 6.88 -26.21 7.57
CA ALA A 10 6.43 -24.87 7.90
C ALA A 10 6.89 -23.93 6.77
N GLY A 11 6.27 -24.04 5.60
CA GLY A 11 6.54 -23.17 4.46
C GLY A 11 5.93 -21.79 4.71
N LYS A 12 6.71 -20.73 4.46
CA LYS A 12 6.20 -19.35 4.49
C LYS A 12 5.06 -19.24 3.47
N ALA A 13 3.85 -18.90 3.91
CA ALA A 13 2.73 -18.69 3.01
C ALA A 13 3.03 -17.50 2.10
N LYS A 14 2.72 -17.62 0.80
CA LYS A 14 2.76 -16.51 -0.14
C LYS A 14 1.37 -15.91 -0.22
N ALA A 15 1.26 -14.60 -0.10
CA ALA A 15 0.03 -13.86 -0.36
C ALA A 15 0.26 -12.92 -1.55
N VAL A 16 -0.83 -12.66 -2.27
CA VAL A 16 -0.87 -11.62 -3.30
C VAL A 16 -1.96 -10.64 -2.87
N PHE A 17 -1.54 -9.42 -2.53
CA PHE A 17 -2.45 -8.34 -2.19
C PHE A 17 -2.83 -7.59 -3.46
N LYS A 18 -4.12 -7.35 -3.64
CA LYS A 18 -4.65 -6.44 -4.66
C LYS A 18 -4.95 -5.11 -3.96
N LEU A 19 -4.15 -4.09 -4.26
CA LEU A 19 -4.25 -2.77 -3.64
C LEU A 19 -4.92 -1.80 -4.61
N GLN A 20 -5.97 -1.12 -4.16
CA GLN A 20 -6.65 -0.09 -4.94
C GLN A 20 -6.52 1.24 -4.20
N PHE A 21 -6.06 2.29 -4.90
CA PHE A 21 -5.79 3.57 -4.25
C PHE A 21 -6.81 4.63 -4.62
N HIS A 22 -7.18 5.44 -3.64
CA HIS A 22 -7.96 6.66 -3.80
C HIS A 22 -7.46 7.68 -2.77
N ALA A 23 -7.19 8.92 -3.17
CA ALA A 23 -6.84 9.99 -2.25
C ALA A 23 -7.95 11.05 -2.22
N THR A 24 -8.19 11.62 -1.04
CA THR A 24 -9.15 12.72 -0.83
C THR A 24 -8.51 13.85 -0.02
N GLN A 25 -9.16 15.02 -0.04
CA GLN A 25 -8.64 16.24 0.61
C GLN A 25 -7.26 16.63 0.07
N VAL A 26 -7.04 16.34 -1.22
CA VAL A 26 -5.85 16.70 -1.96
C VAL A 26 -5.96 18.18 -2.34
N PRO A 27 -4.92 19.00 -2.14
CA PRO A 27 -4.97 20.39 -2.59
C PRO A 27 -5.04 20.43 -4.12
N GLU A 28 -5.81 21.33 -4.70
CA GLU A 28 -5.97 21.37 -6.16
C GLU A 28 -4.83 22.11 -6.85
N LEU A 29 -4.32 23.18 -6.22
CA LEU A 29 -3.26 24.01 -6.80
C LEU A 29 -1.88 23.36 -6.62
N GLY A 30 -1.17 23.08 -7.72
CA GLY A 30 0.19 22.55 -7.71
C GLY A 30 0.27 21.02 -7.51
N TRP A 31 -0.86 20.34 -7.68
CA TRP A 31 -1.03 18.91 -7.41
C TRP A 31 -1.94 18.27 -8.46
N GLU A 32 -1.80 18.69 -9.72
CA GLU A 32 -2.77 18.41 -10.79
C GLU A 32 -2.82 16.92 -11.16
N SER A 33 -1.73 16.18 -10.92
CA SER A 33 -1.70 14.74 -11.16
C SER A 33 -0.72 14.02 -10.24
N MET A 34 -1.06 12.79 -9.86
CA MET A 34 -0.34 12.05 -8.83
C MET A 34 -0.04 10.60 -9.18
N THR A 35 0.97 10.05 -8.50
CA THR A 35 1.27 8.62 -8.45
C THR A 35 1.48 8.17 -7.01
N VAL A 36 1.14 6.91 -6.72
CA VAL A 36 1.48 6.25 -5.47
C VAL A 36 2.67 5.33 -5.72
N VAL A 37 3.70 5.44 -4.90
CA VAL A 37 4.84 4.52 -4.87
C VAL A 37 4.67 3.58 -3.69
N VAL A 38 4.78 2.28 -3.96
CA VAL A 38 4.65 1.21 -2.97
C VAL A 38 6.03 0.69 -2.59
N THR A 39 6.37 0.78 -1.32
CA THR A 39 7.68 0.39 -0.77
C THR A 39 7.50 -0.54 0.44
N PRO A 40 7.75 -1.85 0.30
CA PRO A 40 7.85 -2.76 1.43
C PRO A 40 9.09 -2.40 2.26
N GLN A 41 8.91 -2.13 3.55
CA GLN A 41 10.00 -1.69 4.43
C GLN A 41 11.09 -2.75 4.60
N ASP A 42 10.72 -4.03 4.59
CA ASP A 42 11.66 -5.15 4.65
C ASP A 42 12.50 -5.32 3.38
N VAL A 43 12.01 -4.82 2.24
CA VAL A 43 12.73 -4.79 0.96
C VAL A 43 13.59 -3.52 0.83
N GLY A 44 13.16 -2.42 1.47
CA GLY A 44 13.91 -1.16 1.54
C GLY A 44 13.96 -0.35 0.23
N ARG A 45 13.18 -0.74 -0.78
CA ARG A 45 13.07 -0.01 -2.06
C ARG A 45 11.67 -0.14 -2.66
N PRO A 46 11.27 0.80 -3.54
CA PRO A 46 10.01 0.68 -4.28
C PRO A 46 9.92 -0.62 -5.06
N THR A 47 8.76 -1.27 -5.00
CA THR A 47 8.43 -2.49 -5.77
C THR A 47 7.36 -2.25 -6.82
N ALA A 48 6.51 -1.26 -6.62
CA ALA A 48 5.48 -0.89 -7.57
C ALA A 48 5.18 0.62 -7.54
N ARG A 49 4.56 1.10 -8.61
CA ARG A 49 4.04 2.46 -8.75
C ARG A 49 2.75 2.43 -9.54
N THR A 50 1.79 3.28 -9.20
CA THR A 50 0.59 3.48 -10.03
C THR A 50 0.92 4.27 -11.29
N GLU A 51 0.05 4.19 -12.30
CA GLU A 51 0.04 5.18 -13.37
C GLU A 51 -0.33 6.57 -12.82
N ARG A 52 -0.07 7.61 -13.62
CA ARG A 52 -0.51 8.96 -13.30
C ARG A 52 -2.03 9.01 -13.27
N ALA A 53 -2.60 9.61 -12.24
CA ALA A 53 -4.02 9.94 -12.17
C ALA A 53 -4.18 11.44 -11.92
N GLU A 54 -5.17 12.06 -12.56
CA GLU A 54 -5.48 13.48 -12.38
C GLU A 54 -6.18 13.71 -11.04
N VAL A 55 -6.02 14.93 -10.52
CA VAL A 55 -6.76 15.42 -9.36
C VAL A 55 -7.96 16.22 -9.83
N ALA A 56 -9.14 15.86 -9.34
CA ALA A 56 -10.39 16.55 -9.62
C ALA A 56 -11.20 16.64 -8.32
N ASP A 57 -11.75 17.82 -8.04
CA ASP A 57 -12.57 18.10 -6.85
C ASP A 57 -11.89 17.66 -5.54
N GLY A 58 -10.60 17.98 -5.40
CA GLY A 58 -9.77 17.59 -4.25
C GLY A 58 -9.59 16.07 -4.06
N ALA A 59 -9.81 15.26 -5.08
CA ALA A 59 -9.66 13.80 -5.04
C ALA A 59 -8.81 13.27 -6.21
N CYS A 60 -8.14 12.14 -5.98
CA CYS A 60 -7.35 11.44 -6.98
C CYS A 60 -7.70 9.95 -6.96
N ARG A 61 -8.07 9.36 -8.10
CA ARG A 61 -8.43 7.94 -8.19
C ARG A 61 -7.51 7.24 -9.19
N TRP A 62 -6.78 6.25 -8.70
CA TRP A 62 -6.00 5.37 -9.57
C TRP A 62 -6.87 4.19 -9.98
N PRO A 63 -7.23 4.05 -11.27
CA PRO A 63 -8.18 3.03 -11.71
C PRO A 63 -7.56 1.63 -11.69
N ALA A 64 -6.28 1.51 -12.04
CA ALA A 64 -5.57 0.24 -12.06
C ALA A 64 -5.10 -0.15 -10.64
N PRO A 65 -5.42 -1.37 -10.17
CA PRO A 65 -4.88 -1.88 -8.91
C PRO A 65 -3.40 -2.25 -9.05
N ILE A 66 -2.68 -2.25 -7.93
CA ILE A 66 -1.36 -2.85 -7.81
C ILE A 66 -1.49 -4.26 -7.22
N PHE A 67 -0.79 -5.22 -7.83
CA PHE A 67 -0.67 -6.58 -7.28
C PHE A 67 0.69 -6.75 -6.61
N GLU A 68 0.68 -6.95 -5.29
CA GLU A 68 1.88 -7.10 -4.48
C GLU A 68 1.99 -8.52 -3.92
N ALA A 69 3.02 -9.24 -4.39
CA ALA A 69 3.29 -10.59 -3.93
C ALA A 69 4.30 -10.58 -2.78
N THR A 70 3.92 -11.10 -1.61
CA THR A 70 4.79 -11.12 -0.44
C THR A 70 4.75 -12.44 0.31
N LYS A 71 5.83 -12.71 1.04
CA LYS A 71 5.94 -13.88 1.91
C LYS A 71 5.48 -13.47 3.29
N LEU A 72 4.38 -14.06 3.75
CA LEU A 72 3.85 -13.80 5.08
C LEU A 72 4.68 -14.50 6.15
N PRO A 73 4.75 -13.94 7.38
CA PRO A 73 5.28 -14.64 8.53
C PRO A 73 4.52 -15.95 8.75
N SER A 74 5.21 -17.01 9.17
CA SER A 74 4.52 -18.22 9.61
C SER A 74 3.79 -17.94 10.92
N ALA A 75 2.60 -18.52 11.13
CA ALA A 75 1.82 -18.39 12.37
C ALA A 75 2.57 -18.79 13.67
N LYS A 76 3.71 -19.49 13.58
CA LYS A 76 4.57 -19.86 14.71
C LYS A 76 5.61 -18.81 15.09
N ALA A 77 5.94 -17.88 14.18
CA ALA A 77 6.70 -16.70 14.53
C ALA A 77 5.68 -15.68 15.02
N ALA A 78 5.97 -14.95 16.11
CA ALA A 78 5.20 -13.75 16.45
C ALA A 78 4.95 -12.95 15.18
N ALA A 79 3.71 -12.55 14.91
CA ALA A 79 3.29 -11.96 13.64
C ALA A 79 4.32 -10.92 13.20
N GLY A 80 5.16 -11.30 12.24
CA GLY A 80 6.22 -10.42 11.78
C GLY A 80 5.57 -9.29 11.00
N ASP A 81 5.83 -8.05 11.39
CA ASP A 81 5.24 -6.92 10.68
C ASP A 81 5.63 -6.96 9.19
N LYS A 82 4.63 -6.77 8.34
CA LYS A 82 4.80 -6.55 6.90
C LYS A 82 4.38 -5.13 6.59
N ILE A 83 5.22 -4.19 7.02
CA ILE A 83 4.98 -2.77 6.84
C ILE A 83 5.25 -2.38 5.39
N TYR A 84 4.23 -1.84 4.75
CA TYR A 84 4.31 -1.20 3.45
C TYR A 84 4.19 0.31 3.66
N GLN A 85 5.09 1.07 3.03
CA GLN A 85 5.02 2.51 2.95
C GLN A 85 4.48 2.91 1.58
N PHE A 86 3.51 3.82 1.60
CA PHE A 86 2.93 4.43 0.42
C PHE A 86 3.34 5.89 0.38
N LEU A 87 4.00 6.29 -0.70
CA LEU A 87 4.41 7.68 -0.93
C LEU A 87 3.58 8.24 -2.08
N VAL A 88 2.90 9.36 -1.85
CA VAL A 88 2.06 10.01 -2.86
C VAL A 88 2.83 11.19 -3.45
N TYR A 89 3.15 11.12 -4.73
CA TYR A 89 3.94 12.13 -5.44
C TYR A 89 3.11 12.87 -6.49
N GLU A 90 3.34 14.18 -6.58
CA GLU A 90 3.01 15.00 -7.74
C GLU A 90 3.81 14.53 -8.96
N THR A 91 3.17 14.48 -10.13
CA THR A 91 3.82 13.98 -11.36
C THR A 91 3.55 14.81 -12.61
N GLY A 92 2.95 15.98 -12.52
CA GLY A 92 2.72 16.93 -13.61
C GLY A 92 3.85 17.93 -13.84
N SER A 93 4.69 18.20 -12.82
CA SER A 93 5.79 19.16 -12.91
C SER A 93 7.16 18.51 -13.21
N ALA A 94 8.13 19.33 -13.63
CA ALA A 94 9.51 18.88 -13.86
C ALA A 94 10.23 18.41 -12.57
N LYS A 95 9.67 18.68 -11.39
CA LYS A 95 10.19 18.27 -10.09
C LYS A 95 9.09 17.60 -9.28
N ALA A 96 9.09 16.27 -9.24
CA ALA A 96 8.14 15.53 -8.43
C ALA A 96 8.18 15.99 -6.96
N ALA A 97 7.07 16.53 -6.46
CA ALA A 97 6.90 16.91 -5.07
C ALA A 97 6.20 15.79 -4.28
N LEU A 98 6.56 15.60 -3.01
CA LEU A 98 5.93 14.60 -2.13
C LEU A 98 4.71 15.23 -1.44
N LEU A 99 3.51 14.71 -1.70
CA LEU A 99 2.30 15.10 -0.96
C LEU A 99 2.35 14.51 0.43
N GLY A 100 2.84 13.29 0.60
CA GLY A 100 3.00 12.71 1.92
C GLY A 100 3.10 11.20 1.89
N GLU A 101 3.16 10.64 3.10
CA GLU A 101 3.39 9.21 3.31
C GLU A 101 2.37 8.58 4.26
N ALA A 102 2.07 7.31 4.02
CA ALA A 102 1.28 6.46 4.91
C ALA A 102 1.91 5.08 5.02
N THR A 103 1.64 4.37 6.13
CA THR A 103 2.11 3.00 6.33
C THR A 103 0.97 2.07 6.71
N VAL A 104 1.04 0.82 6.25
CA VAL A 104 0.08 -0.25 6.57
C VAL A 104 0.83 -1.54 6.90
N ASN A 105 0.40 -2.23 7.94
CA ASN A 105 0.86 -3.59 8.20
C ASN A 105 0.01 -4.61 7.42
N MET A 106 0.52 -5.06 6.27
CA MET A 106 -0.17 -6.04 5.42
C MET A 106 -0.36 -7.40 6.10
N ALA A 107 0.41 -7.70 7.15
CA ALA A 107 0.24 -8.94 7.90
C ALA A 107 -1.14 -9.03 8.58
N GLU A 108 -1.75 -7.90 8.93
CA GLU A 108 -3.10 -7.83 9.51
C GLU A 108 -4.20 -8.26 8.53
N TYR A 109 -3.92 -8.20 7.22
CA TYR A 109 -4.84 -8.54 6.14
C TYR A 109 -4.53 -9.90 5.51
N ALA A 110 -3.58 -10.65 6.05
CA ALA A 110 -3.12 -11.94 5.53
C ALA A 110 -4.23 -12.99 5.38
N GLU A 111 -5.20 -12.97 6.30
CA GLU A 111 -6.31 -13.94 6.36
C GLU A 111 -7.65 -13.28 5.92
N ALA A 112 -7.60 -12.07 5.37
CA ALA A 112 -8.80 -11.37 4.92
C ALA A 112 -9.37 -12.03 3.65
N PHE A 113 -10.52 -12.69 3.77
CA PHE A 113 -11.24 -13.30 2.64
C PHE A 113 -12.20 -12.33 1.95
N LYS A 114 -12.42 -11.15 2.52
CA LYS A 114 -13.25 -10.08 1.96
C LYS A 114 -12.39 -8.84 1.72
N PRO A 115 -12.71 -8.01 0.72
CA PRO A 115 -12.06 -6.71 0.56
C PRO A 115 -12.14 -5.91 1.85
N SER A 116 -11.00 -5.40 2.28
CA SER A 116 -10.88 -4.46 3.40
C SER A 116 -10.53 -3.09 2.82
N ALA A 117 -10.97 -2.04 3.51
CA ALA A 117 -10.63 -0.67 3.15
C ALA A 117 -10.05 0.03 4.39
N VAL A 118 -8.94 0.72 4.21
CA VAL A 118 -8.32 1.55 5.26
C VAL A 118 -8.22 2.99 4.80
N THR A 119 -8.43 3.92 5.72
CA THR A 119 -8.21 5.36 5.48
C THR A 119 -7.03 5.81 6.31
N LEU A 120 -6.03 6.37 5.65
CA LEU A 120 -4.74 6.70 6.24
C LEU A 120 -4.46 8.19 6.04
N PRO A 121 -4.20 8.96 7.11
CA PRO A 121 -3.75 10.33 6.96
C PRO A 121 -2.33 10.36 6.37
N LEU A 122 -2.11 11.21 5.37
CA LEU A 122 -0.79 11.41 4.77
C LEU A 122 0.06 12.31 5.67
N LYS A 123 1.16 11.77 6.18
CA LYS A 123 2.13 12.49 6.98
C LYS A 123 3.09 13.27 6.09
N GLY A 124 3.58 14.40 6.60
CA GLY A 124 4.50 15.28 5.86
C GLY A 124 3.85 16.14 4.79
N SER A 125 2.51 16.17 4.73
CA SER A 125 1.79 16.96 3.72
C SER A 125 1.91 18.46 3.96
N PRO A 126 2.22 19.25 2.90
CA PRO A 126 2.16 20.71 2.96
C PRO A 126 0.75 21.24 3.27
N ALA A 127 -0.28 20.44 2.98
CA ALA A 127 -1.66 20.73 3.34
C ALA A 127 -2.19 19.69 4.34
N PRO A 128 -2.55 20.11 5.57
CA PRO A 128 -3.10 19.20 6.56
C PRO A 128 -4.44 18.66 6.08
N GLY A 129 -4.64 17.34 6.19
CA GLY A 129 -5.92 16.69 5.93
C GLY A 129 -5.90 15.63 4.83
N ALA A 130 -4.94 15.65 3.91
CA ALA A 130 -4.92 14.69 2.80
C ALA A 130 -4.98 13.22 3.31
N LEU A 131 -5.91 12.45 2.76
CA LEU A 131 -6.16 11.06 3.15
C LEU A 131 -5.88 10.13 1.97
N LEU A 132 -5.26 8.99 2.25
CA LEU A 132 -5.11 7.88 1.31
C LEU A 132 -6.01 6.72 1.76
N HIS A 133 -6.86 6.27 0.84
CA HIS A 133 -7.71 5.10 0.97
C HIS A 133 -7.08 3.95 0.18
N VAL A 134 -6.96 2.78 0.83
CA VAL A 134 -6.35 1.55 0.29
C VAL A 134 -7.29 0.36 0.48
#